data_AF-A0A086TKV7-F1
#
_entry.id   AF-A0A086TKV7-F1
#
_cell.length_a   1.000
_cell.length_b   1.000
_cell.length_c   1.000
_cell.angle_alpha   90.00
_cell.angle_beta   90.00
_cell.angle_gamma   90.00
#
_symmetry.space_group_name_H-M   'P 1'
#
loop_
_entity.id
_entity.type
_entity.pdbx_description
1 polymer ?
#
loop_
_entity_poly.entity_id
_entity_poly.type
_entity_poly.pdbx_seq_one_letter_code
_entity_poly.pdbx_strand_id
1 'polypeptide(L)'
;MLFTASMFALKSLFLTDVSNKTNPSTTKDKFCFSTAVALRNMISPPIDKYDQGVYLSEAVTKNIKVKLETPFWGLSHMYGASIIKSTQTPKGNKKLLEHAGLLEYLPNTRAWDQPKDQEIGFKVLHPVFSQSACTTSSAFTFQAATANNTLTITNSWQRSTFETREKADKMLAEMRRIMLEAAEKEDYSFRDSLANA
;
A
#
# COMPACT_ATOMS: atom_id res chain seq x y z
N MET A 1 -7.87 -0.05 7.76
CA MET A 1 -9.10 0.48 7.16
C MET A 1 -8.97 0.70 5.65
N LEU A 2 -8.19 1.68 5.17
CA LEU A 2 -8.07 1.99 3.72
C LEU A 2 -7.78 0.76 2.86
N PHE A 3 -6.72 0.03 3.19
CA PHE A 3 -6.34 -1.22 2.51
C PHE A 3 -7.52 -2.19 2.36
N THR A 4 -8.21 -2.51 3.46
CA THR A 4 -9.31 -3.48 3.45
C THR A 4 -10.50 -2.98 2.65
N ALA A 5 -10.84 -1.69 2.79
CA ALA A 5 -11.92 -1.09 2.01
C ALA A 5 -11.62 -1.11 0.51
N SER A 6 -10.38 -0.79 0.11
CA SER A 6 -9.96 -0.89 -1.30
C SER A 6 -10.06 -2.32 -1.81
N MET A 7 -9.65 -3.31 -1.00
CA MET A 7 -9.76 -4.73 -1.36
C MET A 7 -11.21 -5.17 -1.56
N PHE A 8 -12.08 -4.82 -0.62
CA PHE A 8 -13.49 -5.17 -0.68
C PHE A 8 -14.12 -4.49 -1.90
N ALA A 9 -13.93 -3.17 -2.09
CA ALA A 9 -14.44 -2.44 -3.24
C ALA A 9 -13.97 -3.02 -4.59
N LEU A 10 -12.67 -3.33 -4.72
CA LEU A 10 -12.13 -3.95 -5.94
C LEU A 10 -12.76 -5.32 -6.19
N LYS A 11 -12.91 -6.13 -5.15
CA LYS A 11 -13.51 -7.46 -5.29
C LYS A 11 -15.00 -7.35 -5.63
N SER A 12 -15.75 -6.46 -4.96
CA SER A 12 -17.16 -6.20 -5.21
C SER A 12 -17.42 -5.77 -6.65
N LEU A 13 -16.60 -4.86 -7.19
CA LEU A 13 -16.84 -4.27 -8.51
C LEU A 13 -16.32 -5.08 -9.69
N PHE A 14 -15.19 -5.77 -9.53
CA PHE A 14 -14.51 -6.43 -10.66
C PHE A 14 -14.62 -7.95 -10.65
N LEU A 15 -14.92 -8.55 -9.49
CA LEU A 15 -14.73 -9.99 -9.29
C LEU A 15 -16.00 -10.71 -8.82
N THR A 16 -17.05 -9.97 -8.45
CA THR A 16 -18.41 -10.49 -8.33
C THR A 16 -19.17 -10.26 -9.62
N ASP A 17 -19.36 -11.33 -10.39
CA ASP A 17 -20.20 -11.31 -11.59
C ASP A 17 -21.65 -10.95 -11.24
N VAL A 18 -22.36 -10.24 -12.12
CA VAL A 18 -23.76 -9.79 -11.91
C VAL A 18 -24.70 -10.99 -11.71
N SER A 19 -24.32 -12.14 -12.27
CA SER A 19 -24.99 -13.44 -12.10
C SER A 19 -24.91 -14.02 -10.68
N ASN A 20 -23.97 -13.54 -9.84
CA ASN A 20 -23.69 -14.07 -8.50
C ASN A 20 -24.50 -13.39 -7.37
N LYS A 21 -25.42 -12.45 -7.68
CA LYS A 21 -26.17 -11.72 -6.65
C LYS A 21 -27.07 -12.61 -5.78
N THR A 22 -27.59 -13.70 -6.33
CA THR A 22 -28.48 -14.64 -5.61
C THR A 22 -27.73 -15.69 -4.80
N ASN A 23 -26.48 -15.99 -5.14
CA ASN A 23 -25.65 -16.94 -4.39
C ASN A 23 -24.17 -16.55 -4.48
N PRO A 24 -23.74 -15.50 -3.77
CA PRO A 24 -22.42 -14.93 -3.94
C PRO A 24 -21.34 -15.98 -3.67
N SER A 25 -20.39 -16.11 -4.58
CA SER A 25 -19.23 -16.97 -4.43
C SER A 25 -17.96 -16.16 -4.61
N THR A 26 -16.94 -16.43 -3.80
CA THR A 26 -15.65 -15.75 -3.96
C THR A 26 -14.79 -16.51 -4.97
N THR A 27 -14.40 -15.83 -6.04
CA THR A 27 -13.36 -16.24 -6.99
C THR A 27 -12.01 -16.48 -6.29
N LYS A 28 -11.16 -17.33 -6.88
CA LYS A 28 -9.83 -17.75 -6.35
C LYS A 28 -8.76 -16.64 -6.43
N ASP A 29 -9.15 -15.38 -6.31
CA ASP A 29 -8.26 -14.26 -6.57
C ASP A 29 -7.17 -14.16 -5.50
N LYS A 30 -6.02 -13.66 -5.95
CA LYS A 30 -4.86 -13.37 -5.11
C LYS A 30 -4.48 -11.93 -5.33
N PHE A 31 -4.69 -11.11 -4.31
CA PHE A 31 -4.26 -9.73 -4.36
C PHE A 31 -2.80 -9.59 -3.91
N CYS A 32 -2.14 -8.60 -4.49
CA CYS A 32 -0.82 -8.13 -4.09
C CYS A 32 -0.95 -6.65 -3.73
N PHE A 33 -0.42 -6.27 -2.58
CA PHE A 33 -0.37 -4.89 -2.12
C PHE A 33 1.06 -4.52 -1.78
N SER A 34 1.47 -3.36 -2.23
CA SER A 34 2.74 -2.74 -1.84
C SER A 34 2.47 -1.57 -0.91
N THR A 35 3.25 -1.45 0.15
CA THR A 35 3.22 -0.30 1.06
C THR A 35 4.58 0.39 1.03
N ALA A 36 4.57 1.68 0.72
CA ALA A 36 5.73 2.54 0.84
C ALA A 36 6.17 2.62 2.32
N VAL A 37 7.45 2.37 2.59
CA VAL A 37 8.06 2.38 3.93
C VAL A 37 9.25 3.32 3.93
N ALA A 38 9.27 4.28 4.87
CA ALA A 38 10.41 5.16 5.09
C ALA A 38 11.56 4.39 5.79
N LEU A 39 12.77 4.51 5.24
CA LEU A 39 13.96 3.79 5.69
C LEU A 39 14.84 4.59 6.65
N ARG A 40 14.63 5.91 6.78
CA ARG A 40 15.54 6.80 7.55
C ARG A 40 15.79 6.31 8.98
N ASN A 41 14.76 5.76 9.62
CA ASN A 41 14.83 5.25 11.00
C ASN A 41 15.42 3.82 11.10
N MET A 42 15.75 3.18 9.98
CA MET A 42 16.29 1.82 9.90
C MET A 42 17.78 1.78 9.54
N ILE A 43 18.33 2.92 9.13
CA ILE A 43 19.71 3.08 8.65
C ILE A 43 20.61 3.50 9.82
N SER A 44 21.82 2.95 9.86
CA SER A 44 22.89 3.33 10.78
C SER A 44 24.11 3.83 10.00
N PRO A 45 24.65 5.04 10.28
CA PRO A 45 24.15 6.00 11.27
C PRO A 45 22.78 6.59 10.87
N PRO A 46 21.98 7.11 11.82
CA PRO A 46 20.69 7.72 11.52
C PRO A 46 20.83 8.85 10.49
N ILE A 47 19.97 8.83 9.46
CA ILE A 47 19.95 9.88 8.45
C ILE A 47 19.16 11.07 8.98
N ASP A 48 19.78 12.24 8.96
CA ASP A 48 19.15 13.48 9.39
C ASP A 48 17.89 13.79 8.56
N LYS A 49 16.90 14.44 9.16
CA LYS A 49 15.62 14.77 8.49
C LYS A 49 15.76 15.80 7.37
N TYR A 50 16.83 16.59 7.37
CA TYR A 50 17.14 17.59 6.34
C TYR A 50 17.97 17.03 5.19
N ASP A 51 18.54 15.83 5.36
CA ASP A 51 19.28 15.17 4.30
C ASP A 51 18.35 14.84 3.11
N GLN A 52 18.77 15.20 1.91
CA GLN A 52 17.99 15.01 0.70
C GLN A 52 18.35 13.69 0.03
N GLY A 53 17.38 12.79 -0.10
CA GLY A 53 17.59 11.49 -0.72
C GLY A 53 16.31 10.64 -0.74
N VAL A 54 16.34 9.58 -1.54
CA VAL A 54 15.24 8.63 -1.66
C VAL A 54 15.45 7.49 -0.67
N TYR A 55 14.87 7.66 0.52
CA TYR A 55 14.93 6.66 1.60
C TYR A 55 13.59 5.95 1.74
N LEU A 56 13.12 5.38 0.64
CA LEU A 56 11.85 4.68 0.55
C LEU A 56 12.08 3.26 0.04
N SER A 57 11.39 2.30 0.65
CA SER A 57 11.30 0.92 0.15
C SER A 57 9.84 0.48 0.14
N GLU A 58 9.61 -0.74 -0.34
CA GLU A 58 8.29 -1.30 -0.52
C GLU A 58 8.10 -2.60 0.27
N ALA A 59 7.18 -2.57 1.24
CA ALA A 59 6.71 -3.76 1.92
C ALA A 59 5.57 -4.41 1.13
N VAL A 60 5.90 -5.51 0.44
CA VAL A 60 4.95 -6.22 -0.42
C VAL A 60 4.26 -7.36 0.34
N THR A 61 2.93 -7.30 0.44
CA THR A 61 2.08 -8.39 0.93
C THR A 61 1.41 -9.09 -0.26
N LYS A 62 1.67 -10.40 -0.42
CA LYS A 62 1.23 -11.20 -1.58
C LYS A 62 0.19 -12.24 -1.16
N ASN A 63 -0.55 -12.75 -2.15
CA ASN A 63 -1.47 -13.89 -2.02
C ASN A 63 -2.61 -13.65 -1.01
N ILE A 64 -3.07 -12.41 -0.87
CA ILE A 64 -4.17 -12.08 0.02
C ILE A 64 -5.46 -12.59 -0.61
N LYS A 65 -6.19 -13.42 0.14
CA LYS A 65 -7.47 -14.01 -0.28
C LYS A 65 -8.58 -13.40 0.55
N VAL A 66 -9.62 -12.92 -0.11
CA VAL A 66 -10.83 -12.41 0.53
C VAL A 66 -11.97 -13.37 0.22
N LYS A 67 -12.56 -13.92 1.28
CA LYS A 67 -13.76 -14.75 1.28
C LYS A 67 -14.96 -13.94 1.82
N LEU A 68 -16.18 -14.43 1.67
CA LEU A 68 -17.39 -13.73 2.14
C LEU A 68 -17.35 -13.45 3.64
N GLU A 69 -16.93 -14.44 4.41
CA GLU A 69 -16.81 -14.40 5.86
C GLU A 69 -15.58 -13.62 6.34
N THR A 70 -14.80 -13.01 5.44
CA THR A 70 -13.59 -12.29 5.84
C THR A 70 -13.99 -11.06 6.65
N PRO A 71 -13.61 -10.97 7.94
CA PRO A 71 -13.93 -9.83 8.77
C PRO A 71 -13.08 -8.63 8.34
N PHE A 72 -13.70 -7.47 8.22
CA PHE A 72 -13.04 -6.24 7.78
C PHE A 72 -11.91 -5.85 8.73
N TRP A 73 -12.20 -5.76 10.02
CA TRP A 73 -11.23 -5.37 11.03
C TRP A 73 -10.14 -6.43 11.21
N GLY A 74 -10.50 -7.72 11.16
CA GLY A 74 -9.51 -8.81 11.20
C GLY A 74 -8.50 -8.72 10.05
N LEU A 75 -8.94 -8.47 8.82
CA LEU A 75 -8.07 -8.27 7.66
C LEU A 75 -7.24 -6.97 7.79
N SER A 76 -7.83 -5.89 8.28
CA SER A 76 -7.12 -4.62 8.54
C SER A 76 -6.00 -4.78 9.56
N HIS A 77 -6.27 -5.44 10.69
CA HIS A 77 -5.29 -5.68 11.75
C HIS A 77 -4.19 -6.63 11.29
N MET A 78 -4.55 -7.72 10.61
CA MET A 78 -3.57 -8.67 10.05
C MET A 78 -2.60 -7.97 9.10
N TYR A 79 -3.12 -7.12 8.20
CA TYR A 79 -2.28 -6.35 7.28
C TYR A 79 -1.40 -5.35 8.02
N GLY A 80 -1.96 -4.56 8.95
CA GLY A 80 -1.18 -3.63 9.77
C GLY A 80 -0.04 -4.32 10.53
N ALA A 81 -0.34 -5.45 11.18
CA ALA A 81 0.65 -6.26 11.88
C ALA A 81 1.75 -6.81 10.94
N SER A 82 1.38 -7.20 9.71
CA SER A 82 2.34 -7.66 8.68
C SER A 82 3.33 -6.55 8.29
N ILE A 83 2.84 -5.32 8.08
CA ILE A 83 3.69 -4.17 7.77
C ILE A 83 4.59 -3.83 8.95
N ILE A 84 4.04 -3.75 10.18
CA ILE A 84 4.82 -3.51 11.41
C ILE A 84 5.93 -4.56 11.58
N LYS A 85 5.61 -5.85 11.40
CA LYS A 85 6.62 -6.92 11.47
C LYS A 85 7.72 -6.75 10.43
N SER A 86 7.37 -6.26 9.25
CA SER A 86 8.32 -5.99 8.17
C SER A 86 9.27 -4.84 8.49
N THR A 87 8.90 -3.92 9.38
CA THR A 87 9.70 -2.73 9.75
C THR A 87 10.38 -2.81 11.12
N GLN A 88 10.03 -3.80 11.95
CA GLN A 88 10.56 -3.94 13.31
C GLN A 88 11.45 -5.17 13.51
N THR A 89 11.41 -6.14 12.60
CA THR A 89 12.23 -7.35 12.74
C THR A 89 13.55 -7.22 11.97
N PRO A 90 14.67 -7.79 12.45
CA PRO A 90 15.94 -7.75 11.73
C PRO A 90 15.84 -8.30 10.30
N LYS A 91 15.07 -9.38 10.11
CA LYS A 91 14.80 -9.97 8.79
C LYS A 91 14.00 -9.02 7.89
N GLY A 92 13.02 -8.33 8.45
CA GLY A 92 12.22 -7.34 7.73
C GLY A 92 13.07 -6.15 7.27
N ASN A 93 13.84 -5.57 8.19
CA ASN A 93 14.73 -4.44 7.91
C ASN A 93 15.76 -4.80 6.85
N LYS A 94 16.40 -5.98 6.97
CA LYS A 94 17.33 -6.47 5.94
C LYS A 94 16.66 -6.51 4.57
N LYS A 95 15.46 -7.08 4.46
CA LYS A 95 14.73 -7.19 3.18
C LYS A 95 14.38 -5.82 2.60
N LEU A 96 13.96 -4.86 3.44
CA LEU A 96 13.61 -3.51 3.01
C LEU A 96 14.85 -2.74 2.52
N LEU A 97 15.97 -2.86 3.21
CA LEU A 97 17.24 -2.24 2.81
C LEU A 97 17.84 -2.90 1.57
N GLU A 98 17.75 -4.23 1.45
CA GLU A 98 18.15 -4.99 0.25
C GLU A 98 17.38 -4.53 -0.99
N HIS A 99 16.06 -4.35 -0.86
CA HIS A 99 15.23 -3.82 -1.95
C HIS A 99 15.66 -2.41 -2.39
N ALA A 100 16.17 -1.60 -1.46
CA ALA A 100 16.64 -0.24 -1.75
C ALA A 100 18.14 -0.16 -2.10
N GLY A 101 18.88 -1.28 -2.09
CA GLY A 101 20.33 -1.29 -2.29
C GLY A 101 21.13 -0.69 -1.12
N LEU A 102 20.58 -0.67 0.09
CA LEU A 102 21.13 0.00 1.28
C LEU A 102 21.58 -1.00 2.37
N LEU A 103 21.98 -2.22 1.99
CA LEU A 103 22.36 -3.26 2.97
C LEU A 103 23.56 -2.89 3.84
N GLU A 104 24.48 -2.09 3.29
CA GLU A 104 25.66 -1.57 3.98
C GLU A 104 25.34 -0.74 5.22
N TYR A 105 24.12 -0.22 5.34
CA TYR A 105 23.64 0.63 6.43
C TYR A 105 22.99 -0.13 7.59
N LEU A 106 23.00 -1.47 7.57
CA LEU A 106 22.53 -2.26 8.71
C LEU A 106 23.46 -2.10 9.91
N PRO A 107 22.94 -1.85 11.13
CA PRO A 107 23.76 -1.84 12.33
C PRO A 107 24.36 -3.25 12.54
N ASN A 108 25.67 -3.38 12.26
CA ASN A 108 26.55 -4.57 12.29
C ASN A 108 27.05 -5.14 10.95
N THR A 109 27.12 -4.36 9.88
CA THR A 109 28.02 -4.66 8.74
C THR A 109 29.46 -4.24 9.07
N ARG A 110 30.15 -5.02 9.91
CA ARG A 110 31.62 -5.02 9.86
C ARG A 110 32.03 -5.59 8.49
N ALA A 111 32.64 -4.72 7.69
CA ALA A 111 33.55 -5.00 6.57
C ALA A 111 33.00 -5.81 5.39
N TRP A 112 32.61 -5.12 4.30
CA TRP A 112 32.84 -5.58 2.92
C TRP A 112 33.02 -4.34 2.03
N ASP A 113 34.29 -4.01 1.77
CA ASP A 113 34.86 -3.14 0.73
C ASP A 113 34.06 -1.91 0.25
N GLN A 114 34.44 -0.73 0.77
CA GLN A 114 34.06 0.57 0.20
C GLN A 114 34.94 0.89 -1.01
N PRO A 115 34.39 1.23 -2.18
CA PRO A 115 35.07 2.12 -3.11
C PRO A 115 35.00 3.54 -2.55
N LYS A 116 36.17 4.13 -2.31
CA LYS A 116 36.32 5.58 -2.10
C LYS A 116 36.15 6.29 -3.45
N ASP A 117 35.58 7.49 -3.35
CA ASP A 117 35.53 8.55 -4.36
C ASP A 117 34.48 8.38 -5.47
N GLN A 118 33.32 9.02 -5.26
CA GLN A 118 32.52 9.56 -6.35
C GLN A 118 31.96 10.92 -5.97
N GLU A 119 32.63 11.98 -6.46
CA GLU A 119 32.00 13.28 -6.62
C GLU A 119 30.84 13.14 -7.60
N ILE A 120 29.62 13.44 -7.16
CA ILE A 120 28.50 13.67 -8.08
C ILE A 120 27.85 15.00 -7.70
N GLY A 121 28.22 16.04 -8.43
CA GLY A 121 27.49 17.30 -8.47
C GLY A 121 26.29 17.16 -9.40
N PHE A 122 25.12 17.60 -8.93
CA PHE A 122 24.15 18.43 -9.67
C PHE A 122 23.11 18.94 -8.66
N LYS A 123 22.91 20.26 -8.64
CA LYS A 123 22.04 20.97 -7.69
C LYS A 123 20.74 21.35 -8.39
N VAL A 124 19.61 20.75 -7.98
CA VAL A 124 18.28 21.23 -8.37
C VAL A 124 17.75 22.13 -7.27
N LEU A 125 17.71 23.44 -7.53
CA LEU A 125 17.12 24.42 -6.63
C LEU A 125 15.61 24.45 -6.87
N HIS A 126 14.87 23.89 -5.90
CA HIS A 126 13.41 23.91 -5.76
C HIS A 126 12.57 23.15 -6.81
N PRO A 127 12.59 21.81 -6.84
CA PRO A 127 11.53 21.05 -7.48
C PRO A 127 10.48 20.60 -6.43
N VAL A 128 9.26 21.14 -6.48
CA VAL A 128 8.07 20.43 -5.97
C VAL A 128 7.39 19.81 -7.18
N PHE A 129 7.78 18.58 -7.49
CA PHE A 129 7.12 17.76 -8.50
C PHE A 129 6.84 16.39 -7.90
N SER A 130 5.55 16.08 -7.65
CA SER A 130 5.09 14.70 -7.49
C SER A 130 4.73 14.16 -8.87
N GLN A 131 5.73 13.84 -9.68
CA GLN A 131 5.50 13.06 -10.89
C GLN A 131 5.35 11.59 -10.50
N SER A 132 4.12 11.11 -10.51
CA SER A 132 3.80 9.68 -10.40
C SER A 132 4.19 8.97 -11.70
N ALA A 133 5.48 8.83 -11.97
CA ALA A 133 6.01 7.95 -13.00
C ALA A 133 6.32 6.58 -12.38
N CYS A 134 5.28 5.81 -12.04
CA CYS A 134 5.46 4.42 -11.62
C CYS A 134 5.61 3.53 -12.86
N THR A 135 6.83 3.09 -13.16
CA THR A 135 7.14 2.05 -14.16
C THR A 135 6.89 0.63 -13.66
N THR A 136 6.47 0.45 -12.40
CA THR A 136 5.85 -0.78 -11.90
C THR A 136 4.34 -0.54 -11.75
N SER A 137 3.58 -1.16 -12.65
CA SER A 137 2.19 -0.85 -12.98
C SER A 137 1.19 -1.28 -11.89
N SER A 138 1.18 -0.60 -10.74
CA SER A 138 0.11 -0.78 -9.75
C SER A 138 -1.21 -0.43 -10.41
N ALA A 139 -2.13 -1.40 -10.49
CA ALA A 139 -3.45 -1.21 -11.10
C ALA A 139 -4.23 -0.05 -10.46
N PHE A 140 -4.04 0.12 -9.15
CA PHE A 140 -4.62 1.17 -8.34
C PHE A 140 -3.65 1.57 -7.22
N THR A 141 -3.47 2.88 -7.04
CA THR A 141 -2.62 3.47 -6.00
C THR A 141 -3.45 4.49 -5.24
N PHE A 142 -3.32 4.50 -3.92
CA PHE A 142 -3.87 5.54 -3.05
C PHE A 142 -2.73 6.16 -2.24
N GLN A 143 -2.80 7.48 -2.06
CA GLN A 143 -1.97 8.22 -1.13
C GLN A 143 -2.91 8.90 -0.13
N ALA A 144 -2.68 8.63 1.14
CA ALA A 144 -3.45 9.21 2.23
C ALA A 144 -2.58 10.22 2.96
N ALA A 145 -3.07 11.45 3.08
CA ALA A 145 -2.43 12.52 3.82
C ALA A 145 -3.42 13.09 4.83
N THR A 146 -2.97 13.27 6.07
CA THR A 146 -3.74 13.95 7.11
C THR A 146 -3.19 15.36 7.29
N ALA A 147 -4.00 16.37 7.01
CA ALA A 147 -3.66 17.77 7.23
C ALA A 147 -4.88 18.51 7.77
N ASN A 148 -4.70 19.38 8.77
CA ASN A 148 -5.77 20.20 9.34
C ASN A 148 -7.01 19.37 9.74
N ASN A 149 -6.81 18.27 10.49
CA ASN A 149 -7.85 17.32 10.90
C ASN A 149 -8.67 16.71 9.74
N THR A 150 -8.19 16.82 8.50
CA THR A 150 -8.82 16.27 7.31
C THR A 150 -7.95 15.15 6.77
N LEU A 151 -8.57 14.00 6.49
CA LEU A 151 -7.95 12.92 5.72
C LEU A 151 -8.21 13.16 4.24
N THR A 152 -7.18 13.54 3.50
CA THR A 152 -7.21 13.65 2.04
C THR A 152 -6.66 12.37 1.43
N ILE A 153 -7.44 11.76 0.54
CA ILE A 153 -7.01 10.58 -0.20
C ILE A 153 -6.93 10.98 -1.68
N THR A 154 -5.72 10.90 -2.25
CA THR A 154 -5.53 11.00 -3.69
C THR A 154 -5.33 9.60 -4.25
N ASN A 155 -5.75 9.37 -5.48
CA ASN A 155 -5.60 8.09 -6.14
C ASN A 155 -5.10 8.23 -7.56
N SER A 156 -4.42 7.19 -8.03
CA SER A 156 -4.11 6.99 -9.44
C SER A 156 -4.44 5.56 -9.81
N TRP A 157 -4.84 5.35 -11.05
CA TRP A 157 -5.30 4.05 -11.53
C TRP A 157 -4.90 3.87 -12.98
N GLN A 158 -4.77 2.61 -13.38
CA GLN A 158 -4.38 2.29 -14.75
C GLN A 158 -5.60 2.19 -15.64
N ARG A 159 -5.55 2.93 -16.76
CA ARG A 159 -6.59 2.88 -17.78
C ARG A 159 -6.80 1.47 -18.34
N SER A 160 -5.75 0.68 -18.46
CA SER A 160 -5.84 -0.72 -18.89
C SER A 160 -6.59 -1.62 -17.92
N THR A 161 -6.63 -1.30 -16.63
CA THR A 161 -7.37 -2.08 -15.61
C THR A 161 -8.82 -1.62 -15.49
N PHE A 162 -9.05 -0.31 -15.39
CA PHE A 162 -10.38 0.22 -15.13
C PHE A 162 -11.17 0.49 -16.41
N GLU A 163 -10.52 0.53 -17.57
CA GLU A 163 -11.06 0.86 -18.90
C GLU A 163 -11.59 2.30 -19.02
N THR A 164 -12.43 2.71 -18.08
CA THR A 164 -13.11 4.00 -18.03
C THR A 164 -12.97 4.68 -16.67
N ARG A 165 -13.15 5.99 -16.64
CA ARG A 165 -13.11 6.79 -15.42
C ARG A 165 -14.27 6.46 -14.49
N GLU A 166 -15.45 6.19 -15.05
CA GLU A 166 -16.66 5.88 -14.29
C GLU A 166 -16.49 4.61 -13.45
N LYS A 167 -15.76 3.61 -13.94
CA LYS A 167 -15.42 2.41 -13.16
C LYS A 167 -14.49 2.73 -12.00
N ALA A 168 -13.50 3.62 -12.20
CA ALA A 168 -12.61 4.06 -11.13
C ALA A 168 -13.34 4.90 -10.08
N ASP A 169 -14.22 5.80 -10.51
CA ASP A 169 -15.04 6.64 -9.62
C ASP A 169 -16.04 5.79 -8.82
N LYS A 170 -16.63 4.75 -9.42
CA LYS A 170 -17.44 3.74 -8.70
C LYS A 170 -16.63 3.02 -7.63
N MET A 171 -15.38 2.64 -7.93
CA MET A 171 -14.49 2.02 -6.94
C MET A 171 -14.22 2.93 -5.75
N LEU A 172 -13.99 4.22 -5.99
CA LEU A 172 -13.80 5.20 -4.93
C LEU A 172 -15.06 5.41 -4.09
N ALA A 173 -16.22 5.51 -4.74
CA ALA A 173 -17.50 5.65 -4.05
C ALA A 173 -17.78 4.43 -3.16
N GLU A 174 -17.54 3.24 -3.68
CA GLU A 174 -17.73 1.98 -2.98
C GLU A 174 -16.74 1.81 -1.81
N MET A 175 -15.47 2.16 -2.03
CA MET A 175 -14.46 2.19 -0.97
C MET A 175 -14.89 3.13 0.17
N ARG A 176 -15.39 4.32 -0.17
CA ARG A 176 -15.88 5.29 0.82
C ARG A 176 -17.07 4.74 1.59
N ARG A 177 -18.07 4.17 0.90
CA ARG A 177 -19.24 3.54 1.54
C ARG A 177 -18.82 2.47 2.54
N ILE A 178 -17.97 1.54 2.11
CA ILE A 178 -17.44 0.45 2.95
C ILE A 178 -16.70 0.99 4.18
N MET A 179 -15.92 2.05 4.04
CA MET A 179 -15.21 2.66 5.17
C MET A 179 -16.18 3.23 6.22
N LEU A 180 -17.28 3.85 5.77
CA LEU A 180 -18.30 4.41 6.66
C LEU A 180 -19.08 3.29 7.37
N GLU A 181 -19.54 2.29 6.62
CA GLU A 181 -20.28 1.15 7.20
C GLU A 181 -19.43 0.34 8.18
N ALA A 182 -18.16 0.08 7.85
CA ALA A 182 -17.26 -0.63 8.74
C ALA A 182 -16.91 0.18 10.01
N ALA A 183 -16.97 1.51 9.95
CA ALA A 183 -16.78 2.37 11.13
C ALA A 183 -17.99 2.32 12.07
N GLU A 184 -19.19 2.06 11.55
CA GLU A 184 -20.42 1.94 12.33
C GLU A 184 -20.69 0.52 12.84
N LYS A 185 -20.07 -0.50 12.21
CA LYS A 185 -20.30 -1.92 12.51
C LYS A 185 -18.99 -2.67 12.79
N GLU A 186 -18.80 -3.12 14.03
CA GLU A 186 -17.58 -3.86 14.44
C GLU A 186 -17.46 -5.25 13.81
N ASP A 187 -18.57 -5.92 13.51
CA ASP A 187 -18.60 -7.26 12.90
C ASP A 187 -18.74 -7.21 11.36
N TYR A 188 -18.44 -6.05 10.75
CA TYR A 188 -18.54 -5.87 9.29
C TYR A 188 -17.63 -6.85 8.53
N SER A 189 -18.21 -7.55 7.55
CA SER A 189 -17.55 -8.57 6.74
C SER A 189 -17.63 -8.25 5.24
N PHE A 190 -16.90 -9.01 4.41
CA PHE A 190 -17.00 -8.85 2.96
C PHE A 190 -18.43 -9.14 2.44
N ARG A 191 -19.15 -10.06 3.08
CA ARG A 191 -20.55 -10.34 2.74
C ARG A 191 -21.44 -9.10 2.90
N ASP A 192 -21.27 -8.35 3.99
CA ASP A 192 -22.02 -7.10 4.22
C ASP A 192 -21.74 -6.09 3.11
N SER A 193 -20.47 -6.00 2.68
CA SER A 193 -20.11 -5.11 1.58
C SER A 193 -20.79 -5.47 0.27
N LEU A 194 -20.95 -6.76 -0.05
CA LEU A 194 -21.62 -7.20 -1.28
C LEU A 194 -23.14 -7.02 -1.24
N ALA A 195 -23.77 -7.17 -0.08
CA ALA A 195 -25.21 -6.99 0.07
C ALA A 195 -25.65 -5.56 -0.24
N ASN A 196 -24.76 -4.59 -0.02
CA ASN A 196 -25.01 -3.15 -0.14
C ASN A 196 -24.32 -2.50 -1.36
N ALA A 197 -23.72 -3.30 -2.26
CA ALA A 197 -22.96 -2.85 -3.44
C ALA A 197 -23.81 -2.63 -4.71
#